data_AF-A0A7C1KRD2-F1
#
_entry.id   AF-A0A7C1KRD2-F1
#
_cell.length_a   1.000
_cell.length_b   1.000
_cell.length_c   1.000
_cell.angle_alpha   90.00
_cell.angle_beta   90.00
_cell.angle_gamma   90.00
#
_symmetry.space_group_name_H-M   'P 1'
#
loop_
_entity.id
_entity.type
_entity.pdbx_description
1 polymer ?
#
loop_
_entity_poly.entity_id
_entity_poly.type
_entity_poly.pdbx_seq_one_letter_code
_entity_poly.pdbx_strand_id
1 'polypeptide(L)'
;MNLDEIQKLIDLLKDTDISEILIEKEGIKLRLKRERFLSPFEIVEKKAEASAKPLEEVEDVGHLFTVTSPIVGTFYRATSPETDPFV
;
A
#
# COMPACT_ATOMS: atom_id res chain seq x y z
N MET A 1 8.61 6.68 -31.20
CA MET A 1 8.28 7.39 -29.93
C MET A 1 9.01 8.74 -29.87
N ASN A 2 8.32 9.83 -29.54
CA ASN A 2 8.88 11.20 -29.50
C ASN A 2 8.94 11.76 -28.06
N LEU A 3 9.77 12.79 -27.82
CA LEU A 3 9.94 13.41 -26.48
C LEU A 3 8.63 14.03 -25.96
N ASP A 4 7.84 14.66 -26.83
CA ASP A 4 6.54 15.24 -26.46
C ASP A 4 5.53 14.21 -25.97
N GLU A 5 5.56 12.99 -26.52
CA GLU A 5 4.69 11.88 -26.08
C GLU A 5 5.05 11.43 -24.66
N ILE A 6 6.34 11.38 -24.32
CA ILE A 6 6.83 11.00 -22.99
C ILE A 6 6.41 12.04 -21.95
N GLN A 7 6.48 13.33 -22.29
CA GLN A 7 6.13 14.42 -21.39
C GLN A 7 4.63 14.39 -21.04
N LYS A 8 3.77 14.20 -22.05
CA LYS A 8 2.33 13.96 -21.82
C LYS A 8 2.07 12.75 -20.94
N LEU A 9 2.86 11.69 -21.10
CA LEU A 9 2.73 10.48 -20.28
C LEU A 9 3.11 10.74 -18.82
N ILE A 10 4.14 11.54 -18.57
CA ILE A 10 4.57 11.95 -17.23
C ILE A 10 3.50 12.81 -16.56
N ASP A 11 2.89 13.73 -17.31
CA ASP A 11 1.84 14.61 -16.76
C ASP A 11 0.54 13.84 -16.50
N LEU A 12 0.13 12.96 -17.42
CA LEU A 12 -0.96 11.99 -17.18
C LEU A 12 -0.70 11.13 -15.96
N LEU A 13 0.55 10.69 -15.78
CA LEU A 13 0.95 9.93 -14.61
C LEU A 13 0.74 10.82 -13.37
N LYS A 14 1.28 12.03 -13.28
CA LYS A 14 1.06 12.92 -12.11
C LYS A 14 -0.41 13.11 -11.73
N ASP A 15 -1.30 13.31 -12.70
CA ASP A 15 -2.73 13.56 -12.47
C ASP A 15 -3.52 12.30 -12.06
N THR A 16 -2.97 11.11 -12.30
CA THR A 16 -3.59 9.83 -11.90
C THR A 16 -2.81 9.18 -10.74
N ASP A 17 -3.42 8.29 -9.97
CA ASP A 17 -2.74 7.52 -8.91
C ASP A 17 -1.97 6.29 -9.44
N ILE A 18 -1.53 6.33 -10.70
CA ILE A 18 -0.86 5.20 -11.34
C ILE A 18 0.61 5.11 -10.88
N SER A 19 0.98 3.99 -10.25
CA SER A 19 2.32 3.74 -9.73
C SER A 19 3.31 3.29 -10.80
N GLU A 20 2.86 2.60 -11.85
CA GLU A 20 3.70 2.04 -12.89
C GLU A 20 2.99 1.98 -14.25
N ILE A 21 3.69 2.37 -15.31
CA ILE A 21 3.20 2.29 -16.69
C ILE A 21 4.28 1.64 -17.57
N LEU A 22 3.86 0.69 -18.41
CA LEU A 22 4.73 -0.02 -19.35
C LEU A 22 4.12 0.06 -20.75
N ILE A 23 4.84 0.68 -21.69
CA ILE A 23 4.39 0.90 -23.06
C ILE A 23 5.41 0.36 -24.04
N GLU A 24 4.94 -0.37 -25.05
CA GLU A 24 5.73 -0.86 -26.16
C GLU A 24 5.16 -0.31 -27.47
N LYS A 25 5.96 0.47 -28.19
CA LYS A 25 5.60 1.04 -29.50
C LYS A 25 6.80 1.00 -30.42
N GLU A 26 6.63 0.46 -31.62
CA GLU A 26 7.67 0.43 -32.68
C GLU A 26 9.00 -0.23 -32.23
N GLY A 27 8.93 -1.23 -31.35
CA GLY A 27 10.12 -1.92 -30.81
C GLY A 27 10.83 -1.18 -29.67
N ILE A 28 10.28 -0.05 -29.20
CA ILE A 28 10.79 0.70 -28.03
C ILE A 28 9.91 0.36 -26.83
N LYS A 29 10.53 -0.13 -25.76
CA LYS A 29 9.89 -0.39 -24.46
C LYS A 29 10.20 0.73 -23.48
N LEU A 30 9.16 1.36 -22.94
CA LEU A 30 9.26 2.42 -21.96
C LEU A 30 8.57 1.99 -20.66
N ARG A 31 9.28 2.08 -19.54
CA ARG A 31 8.80 1.75 -18.19
C ARG A 31 8.92 2.98 -17.30
N LEU A 32 7.80 3.49 -16.81
CA LEU A 32 7.75 4.62 -15.87
C LEU A 32 7.26 4.11 -14.52
N LYS A 33 7.97 4.45 -13.45
CA LYS A 33 7.59 4.10 -12.09
C LYS A 33 7.60 5.36 -11.21
N ARG A 34 6.52 5.57 -10.46
CA ARG A 34 6.44 6.64 -9.46
C ARG A 34 7.00 6.13 -8.14
N GLU A 35 8.16 6.64 -7.73
CA GLU A 35 8.64 6.41 -6.38
C GLU A 35 8.00 7.42 -5.43
N ARG A 36 6.98 6.96 -4.70
CA ARG A 36 6.54 7.65 -3.48
C ARG A 36 7.60 7.32 -2.42
N PHE A 37 8.52 8.25 -2.19
CA PHE A 37 9.34 8.23 -0.99
C PHE A 37 8.42 8.44 0.21
N LEU A 38 7.90 7.35 0.76
CA LEU A 38 7.43 7.35 2.14
C LEU A 38 8.72 7.43 2.96
N SER A 39 9.00 8.60 3.51
CA SER A 39 10.03 8.75 4.52
C SER A 39 9.79 7.68 5.59
N PRO A 40 10.79 6.88 6.00
CA PRO A 40 10.62 6.03 7.16
C PRO A 40 10.17 6.94 8.30
N PHE A 41 8.99 6.65 8.83
CA PHE A 41 8.46 7.29 10.02
C PHE A 41 9.58 7.35 11.06
N GLU A 42 9.97 8.56 11.44
CA GLU A 42 10.64 8.78 12.71
C GLU A 42 9.66 8.35 13.79
N ILE A 43 9.79 7.10 14.22
CA ILE A 43 9.23 6.63 15.49
C ILE A 43 10.15 7.19 16.57
N VAL A 44 10.04 8.50 16.84
CA VAL A 44 10.55 9.08 18.08
C VAL A 44 9.38 9.16 19.05
N GLU A 45 9.33 8.09 19.84
CA GLU A 45 8.63 7.87 21.09
C GLU A 45 8.08 9.14 21.78
N LYS A 46 6.81 9.47 21.51
CA LYS A 46 6.05 10.44 22.32
C LYS A 46 5.43 9.69 23.49
N LYS A 47 6.09 9.78 24.65
CA LYS A 47 5.56 9.44 25.98
C LYS A 47 4.14 9.99 26.11
N ALA A 48 3.16 9.10 26.18
CA ALA A 48 1.75 9.42 26.35
C ALA A 48 1.43 9.61 27.84
N GLU A 49 1.33 10.88 28.25
CA GLU A 49 0.45 11.30 29.33
C GLU A 49 -0.55 12.29 28.73
N ALA A 50 -1.79 11.83 28.48
CA ALA A 50 -2.96 12.69 28.31
C ALA A 50 -4.25 11.87 28.38
N SER A 51 -4.96 12.06 29.50
CA SER A 51 -6.41 12.03 29.71
C SER A 51 -7.28 11.63 28.52
N ALA A 52 -7.99 10.51 28.67
CA ALA A 52 -9.06 10.10 27.78
C ALA A 52 -10.25 11.06 27.86
N LYS A 53 -10.47 11.82 26.79
CA LYS A 53 -11.77 12.43 26.46
C LYS A 53 -12.20 11.85 25.11
N PRO A 54 -13.38 11.20 25.00
CA PRO A 54 -13.85 10.70 23.72
C PRO A 54 -14.04 11.86 22.74
N LEU A 55 -13.39 11.77 21.57
CA LEU A 55 -13.71 12.56 20.40
C LEU A 55 -14.88 11.88 19.71
N GLU A 56 -16.00 12.58 19.58
CA GLU A 56 -17.10 12.18 18.70
C GLU A 56 -16.58 12.16 17.27
N GLU A 57 -16.62 10.98 16.64
CA GLU A 57 -16.24 10.76 15.26
C GLU A 57 -17.39 11.21 14.35
N VAL A 58 -17.11 12.17 13.49
CA VAL A 58 -18.06 12.66 12.49
C VAL A 58 -18.25 11.56 11.46
N GLU A 59 -19.42 10.93 11.52
CA GLU A 59 -19.92 9.95 10.57
C GLU A 59 -20.11 10.57 9.17
N ASP A 60 -19.15 10.37 8.26
CA ASP A 60 -19.41 10.42 6.82
C ASP A 60 -19.66 8.98 6.32
N VAL A 61 -20.87 8.48 6.61
CA VAL A 61 -21.35 7.12 6.28
C VAL A 61 -21.88 7.05 4.83
N GLY A 62 -21.35 7.86 3.92
CA GLY A 62 -21.87 7.95 2.56
C GLY A 62 -21.74 6.64 1.79
N HIS A 63 -20.55 6.02 1.78
CA HIS A 63 -20.28 4.81 0.98
C HIS A 63 -19.08 4.01 1.50
N LEU A 64 -19.15 3.47 2.72
CA LEU A 64 -18.12 2.55 3.23
C LEU A 64 -18.57 1.10 3.06
N PHE A 65 -17.70 0.26 2.50
CA PHE A 65 -17.93 -1.18 2.40
C PHE A 65 -16.98 -1.92 3.35
N THR A 66 -17.53 -2.63 4.33
CA THR A 66 -16.73 -3.45 5.25
C THR A 66 -16.32 -4.74 4.55
N VAL A 67 -15.02 -4.92 4.32
CA VAL A 67 -14.46 -6.18 3.82
C VAL A 67 -13.96 -6.99 5.00
N THR A 68 -14.69 -8.05 5.36
CA THR A 68 -14.26 -9.00 6.40
C THR A 68 -13.22 -9.94 5.81
N SER A 69 -11.93 -9.64 6.04
CA SER A 69 -10.84 -10.56 5.71
C SER A 69 -10.69 -11.58 6.82
N PRO A 70 -10.97 -12.88 6.61
CA PRO A 70 -10.60 -13.90 7.58
C PRO A 70 -9.08 -13.91 7.72
N ILE A 71 -8.58 -14.04 8.95
CA ILE A 71 -7.15 -14.27 9.20
C ILE A 71 -6.83 -15.67 8.67
N VAL A 72 -6.41 -15.76 7.41
CA VAL A 72 -6.00 -17.03 6.81
C VAL A 72 -4.51 -17.22 7.07
N GLY A 73 -4.19 -17.96 8.13
CA GLY A 73 -2.83 -18.39 8.43
C GLY A 73 -2.77 -19.90 8.54
N THR A 74 -1.67 -20.51 8.10
CA THR A 74 -1.38 -21.91 8.38
C THR A 74 -0.78 -22.02 9.78
N PHE A 75 -1.52 -22.65 10.71
CA PHE A 75 -1.01 -22.92 12.05
C PHE A 75 -0.32 -24.29 12.07
N TYR A 76 1.01 -24.29 12.20
CA TYR A 76 1.78 -25.52 12.37
C TYR A 76 1.80 -25.94 13.83
N ARG A 77 1.20 -27.11 14.14
CA ARG A 77 1.23 -27.69 15.49
C ARG A 77 2.58 -28.33 15.82
N ALA A 78 3.35 -28.71 14.79
CA ALA A 78 4.68 -29.31 14.86
C ALA A 78 5.49 -28.94 13.59
N THR A 79 6.81 -29.15 13.62
CA THR A 79 7.71 -28.84 12.48
C THR A 79 7.47 -29.76 11.28
N SER A 80 7.04 -31.00 11.52
CA SER A 80 6.64 -31.98 10.50
C SER A 80 5.60 -32.97 11.06
N PRO A 81 4.91 -33.76 10.22
CA PRO A 81 3.89 -34.70 10.67
C PRO A 81 4.38 -35.77 11.67
N GLU A 82 5.68 -36.05 11.65
CA GLU A 82 6.33 -37.10 12.45
C GLU A 82 6.98 -36.54 13.73
N THR A 83 6.95 -35.23 13.95
CA THR A 83 7.57 -34.58 15.14
C THR A 83 6.55 -34.20 16.20
N ASP A 84 6.98 -34.16 17.45
CA ASP A 84 6.13 -33.77 18.58
C ASP A 84 5.60 -32.32 18.45
N PRO A 85 4.40 -32.04 19.01
CA PRO A 85 3.83 -30.70 19.01
C PRO A 85 4.63 -29.67 19.80
N PHE A 86 4.51 -28.40 19.42
CA PHE A 86 5.15 -27.29 20.13
C PHE A 86 4.53 -26.96 21.51
N VAL A 87 3.31 -27.45 21.80
CA VAL A 87 2.55 -27.23 23.06
C VAL A 87 1.96 -28.52 23.62
#